data_AF-A0A1W1DA60-F1
#
_entry.id   AF-A0A1W1DA60-F1
#
_cell.length_a   1.000
_cell.length_b   1.000
_cell.length_c   1.000
_cell.angle_alpha   90.00
_cell.angle_beta   90.00
_cell.angle_gamma   90.00
#
_symmetry.space_group_name_H-M   'P 1'
#
loop_
_entity.id
_entity.type
_entity.pdbx_description
1 polymer ?
#
loop_
_entity_poly.entity_id
_entity_poly.type
_entity_poly.pdbx_seq_one_letter_code
_entity_poly.pdbx_strand_id
1 'polypeptide(L)'
;MLAIVVLLPIFSIGIYQSLSTYAPTSIITPVVDSKPLTLEQSVEKLKQHISDEPNDSEAWTMLGLSYFELDKVKESLEAYEKAYQLTPNNSKLLVEYASTLISVNDNQFSDRPVALIKQALEIDANAPDALYLAGMFAISMQDFNLAKGLWNKALSVLPEGGDDHQALLGLLDELRRAESGQVSNTVTVNVLLSDQILATRSAEEYLMIYVKAAKGRPMPIAIQKLKLRDFNGQIVLSDMNSVMPTKLLSEHDKVLVVARLSRTGGAMKQADDIQITSGVVNVSDNPNITLELQ
;
A
#
# COMPACT_ATOMS: atom_id res chain seq x y z
N MET A 1 -34.16 62.55 9.03
CA MET A 1 -35.10 61.52 8.50
C MET A 1 -34.90 61.45 6.99
N LEU A 2 -34.24 60.37 6.51
CA LEU A 2 -34.01 59.93 5.11
C LEU A 2 -33.38 60.94 4.12
N ALA A 3 -32.35 60.71 3.30
CA ALA A 3 -31.52 59.57 2.87
C ALA A 3 -30.23 60.22 2.28
N ILE A 4 -28.97 59.86 2.52
CA ILE A 4 -28.22 58.59 2.43
C ILE A 4 -28.37 57.87 1.09
N VAL A 5 -27.35 58.11 0.24
CA VAL A 5 -26.61 57.12 -0.58
C VAL A 5 -27.36 56.47 -1.73
N VAL A 6 -27.31 57.08 -2.93
CA VAL A 6 -27.21 56.37 -4.24
C VAL A 6 -26.59 57.30 -5.30
N LEU A 7 -25.32 57.72 -5.17
CA LEU A 7 -24.66 58.53 -6.21
C LEU A 7 -23.24 58.06 -6.57
N LEU A 8 -23.03 56.74 -6.55
CA LEU A 8 -21.78 56.10 -6.96
C LEU A 8 -21.93 54.71 -7.65
N PRO A 9 -22.95 54.47 -8.50
CA PRO A 9 -22.80 53.40 -9.50
C PRO A 9 -23.36 53.73 -10.89
N ILE A 10 -23.40 55.00 -11.33
CA ILE A 10 -23.86 55.33 -12.69
C ILE A 10 -22.74 55.95 -13.55
N PHE A 11 -21.62 56.39 -12.96
CA PHE A 11 -20.47 56.89 -13.73
C PHE A 11 -19.42 55.84 -14.10
N SER A 12 -19.55 54.57 -13.66
CA SER A 12 -18.57 53.51 -13.99
C SER A 12 -18.91 52.66 -15.22
N ILE A 13 -20.12 52.79 -15.78
CA ILE A 13 -20.56 51.98 -16.94
C ILE A 13 -20.28 52.70 -18.27
N GLY A 14 -20.30 54.03 -18.30
CA GLY A 14 -20.13 54.81 -19.54
C GLY A 14 -18.71 54.83 -20.11
N ILE A 15 -17.68 54.68 -19.27
CA ILE A 15 -16.27 54.68 -19.72
C ILE A 15 -15.85 53.29 -20.25
N TYR A 16 -16.54 52.22 -19.83
CA TYR A 16 -16.17 50.86 -20.23
C TYR A 16 -16.56 50.51 -21.68
N GLN A 17 -17.56 51.19 -22.26
CA GLN A 17 -17.99 50.94 -23.64
C GLN A 17 -17.30 51.83 -24.69
N SER A 18 -16.57 52.88 -24.28
CA SER A 18 -15.90 53.79 -25.22
C SER A 18 -14.40 53.50 -25.43
N LEU A 19 -13.82 52.56 -24.69
CA LEU A 19 -12.43 52.10 -24.87
C LEU A 19 -12.34 50.65 -25.41
N SER A 20 -13.46 49.96 -25.58
CA SER A 20 -13.49 48.57 -26.07
C SER A 20 -13.55 48.45 -27.61
N THR A 21 -13.37 49.53 -28.36
CA THR A 21 -13.18 49.46 -29.82
C THR A 21 -11.70 49.34 -30.18
N TYR A 22 -11.07 48.28 -29.71
CA TYR A 22 -9.98 47.63 -30.42
C TYR A 22 -10.27 46.14 -30.36
N ALA A 23 -10.72 45.61 -31.50
CA ALA A 23 -10.91 44.18 -31.69
C ALA A 23 -9.59 43.47 -31.38
N PRO A 24 -9.51 42.58 -30.37
CA PRO A 24 -8.42 41.63 -30.36
C PRO A 24 -8.63 40.78 -31.61
N THR A 25 -7.69 40.84 -32.55
CA THR A 25 -7.54 39.80 -33.55
C THR A 25 -7.55 38.49 -32.79
N SER A 26 -8.62 37.71 -32.93
CA SER A 26 -8.70 36.38 -32.36
C SER A 26 -7.57 35.58 -32.99
N ILE A 27 -6.42 35.52 -32.32
CA ILE A 27 -5.51 34.40 -32.48
C ILE A 27 -6.34 33.25 -31.94
N ILE A 28 -7.03 32.56 -32.83
CA ILE A 28 -7.50 31.20 -32.60
C ILE A 28 -6.21 30.41 -32.44
N THR A 29 -5.63 30.41 -31.23
CA THR A 29 -4.83 29.26 -30.84
C THR A 29 -5.81 28.11 -30.96
N PRO A 30 -5.56 27.10 -31.82
CA PRO A 30 -6.36 25.90 -31.74
C PRO A 30 -6.25 25.46 -30.28
N VAL A 31 -7.37 25.41 -29.58
CA VAL A 31 -7.48 24.59 -28.38
C VAL A 31 -7.15 23.21 -28.91
N VAL A 32 -5.88 22.82 -28.79
CA VAL A 32 -5.46 21.47 -29.14
C VAL A 32 -6.32 20.62 -28.23
N ASP A 33 -7.25 19.88 -28.84
CA ASP A 33 -7.98 18.79 -28.22
C ASP A 33 -6.93 17.73 -27.86
N SER A 34 -6.09 18.02 -26.87
CA SER A 34 -5.09 17.11 -26.38
C SER A 34 -5.84 16.14 -25.49
N LYS A 35 -6.33 15.07 -26.10
CA LYS A 35 -6.69 13.85 -25.38
C LYS A 35 -5.61 13.60 -24.31
N PRO A 36 -5.98 13.33 -23.04
CA PRO A 36 -4.99 13.04 -22.01
C PRO A 36 -4.08 11.93 -22.52
N LEU A 37 -2.78 12.14 -22.34
CA LEU A 37 -1.77 11.20 -22.80
C LEU A 37 -2.06 9.83 -22.18
N THR A 38 -1.90 8.77 -22.97
CA THR A 38 -1.85 7.44 -22.37
C THR A 38 -0.60 7.34 -21.50
N LEU A 39 -0.59 6.36 -20.60
CA LEU A 39 0.55 6.14 -19.72
C LEU A 39 1.83 5.81 -20.51
N GLU A 40 1.70 5.06 -21.61
CA GLU A 40 2.81 4.76 -22.52
C GLU A 40 3.33 6.01 -23.24
N GLN A 41 2.43 6.92 -23.64
CA GLN A 41 2.83 8.20 -24.24
C GLN A 41 3.53 9.11 -23.22
N SER A 42 3.09 9.07 -21.96
CA SER A 42 3.72 9.81 -20.86
C SER A 42 5.13 9.30 -20.59
N VAL A 43 5.33 7.99 -20.56
CA VAL A 43 6.66 7.36 -20.47
C VAL A 43 7.58 7.83 -21.59
N GLU A 44 7.11 7.83 -22.84
CA GLU A 44 7.96 8.23 -23.97
C GLU A 44 8.34 9.72 -23.90
N LYS A 45 7.42 10.59 -23.49
CA LYS A 45 7.74 12.01 -23.25
C LYS A 45 8.71 12.21 -22.10
N LEU A 46 8.53 11.48 -20.99
CA LEU A 46 9.45 11.54 -19.84
C LEU A 46 10.86 11.07 -20.24
N LYS A 47 10.97 10.00 -21.04
CA LYS A 47 12.26 9.53 -21.56
C LYS A 47 12.94 10.57 -22.47
N GLN A 48 12.19 11.26 -23.32
CA GLN A 48 12.72 12.33 -24.15
C GLN A 48 13.22 13.49 -23.29
N HIS A 49 12.41 13.93 -22.33
CA HIS A 49 12.80 14.97 -21.38
C HIS A 49 14.06 14.60 -20.59
N ILE A 50 14.13 13.38 -20.06
CA ILE A 50 15.30 12.88 -19.33
C ILE A 50 16.54 12.75 -20.23
N SER A 51 16.37 12.53 -21.53
CA SER A 51 17.51 12.54 -22.47
C SER A 51 18.15 13.92 -22.59
N ASP A 52 17.35 14.98 -22.47
CA ASP A 52 17.80 16.37 -22.52
C ASP A 52 18.21 16.88 -21.13
N GLU A 53 17.49 16.47 -20.09
CA GLU A 53 17.66 16.87 -18.69
C GLU A 53 17.85 15.65 -17.76
N PRO A 54 19.01 14.96 -17.82
CA PRO A 54 19.21 13.68 -17.12
C PRO A 54 19.27 13.79 -15.59
N ASN A 55 19.39 15.01 -15.05
CA ASN A 55 19.46 15.27 -13.61
C ASN A 55 18.11 15.74 -13.03
N ASP A 56 17.02 15.72 -13.81
CA ASP A 56 15.68 16.02 -13.31
C ASP A 56 15.13 14.84 -12.49
N SER A 57 15.31 14.94 -11.17
CA SER A 57 14.85 13.94 -10.21
C SER A 57 13.34 13.75 -10.22
N GLU A 58 12.55 14.79 -10.53
CA GLU A 58 11.09 14.72 -10.55
C GLU A 58 10.64 13.93 -11.79
N ALA A 59 11.25 14.19 -12.95
CA ALA A 59 10.99 13.41 -14.15
C ALA A 59 11.33 11.93 -13.97
N TRP A 60 12.45 11.60 -13.31
CA TRP A 60 12.78 10.22 -12.94
C TRP A 60 11.76 9.59 -11.99
N THR A 61 11.25 10.36 -11.02
CA THR A 61 10.19 9.91 -10.09
C THR A 61 8.90 9.59 -10.85
N MET A 62 8.46 10.50 -11.73
CA MET A 62 7.27 10.30 -12.57
C MET A 62 7.43 9.13 -13.53
N LEU A 63 8.64 8.90 -14.05
CA LEU A 63 8.95 7.75 -14.88
C LEU A 63 8.83 6.45 -14.08
N GLY A 64 9.36 6.43 -12.84
CA GLY A 64 9.21 5.31 -11.91
C GLY A 64 7.75 4.95 -11.64
N LEU A 65 6.94 5.96 -11.32
CA LEU A 65 5.50 5.80 -11.10
C LEU A 65 4.79 5.27 -12.35
N SER A 66 5.10 5.85 -13.52
CA SER A 66 4.48 5.45 -14.78
C SER A 66 4.82 4.01 -15.16
N TYR A 67 6.04 3.55 -14.87
CA TYR A 67 6.43 2.16 -15.07
C TYR A 67 5.75 1.21 -14.10
N PHE A 68 5.57 1.62 -12.83
CA PHE A 68 4.85 0.80 -11.85
C PHE A 68 3.40 0.54 -12.29
N GLU A 69 2.70 1.60 -12.71
CA GLU A 69 1.32 1.52 -13.21
C GLU A 69 1.19 0.69 -14.51
N LEU A 70 2.28 0.54 -15.27
CA LEU A 70 2.36 -0.34 -16.46
C LEU A 70 2.78 -1.78 -16.13
N ASP A 71 2.87 -2.16 -14.85
CA ASP A 71 3.40 -3.45 -14.37
C ASP A 71 4.86 -3.72 -14.82
N LYS A 72 5.60 -2.65 -15.15
CA LYS A 72 7.02 -2.66 -15.52
C LYS A 72 7.88 -2.41 -14.29
N VAL A 73 7.77 -3.33 -13.35
CA VAL A 73 8.38 -3.26 -12.02
C VAL A 73 9.88 -2.98 -12.06
N LYS A 74 10.62 -3.67 -12.94
CA LYS A 74 12.08 -3.54 -12.99
C LYS A 74 12.49 -2.13 -13.39
N GLU A 75 11.90 -1.62 -14.46
CA GLU A 75 12.15 -0.27 -14.97
C GLU A 75 11.69 0.80 -13.98
N SER A 76 10.62 0.54 -13.23
CA SER A 76 10.15 1.41 -12.15
C SER A 76 11.22 1.58 -11.06
N LEU A 77 11.76 0.46 -10.55
CA LEU A 77 12.79 0.47 -9.52
C LEU A 77 14.09 1.13 -10.00
N GLU A 78 14.47 0.94 -11.27
CA GLU A 78 15.64 1.60 -11.86
C GLU A 78 15.44 3.12 -11.93
N ALA A 79 14.25 3.59 -12.31
CA ALA A 79 13.94 5.02 -12.36
C ALA A 79 13.86 5.65 -10.95
N TYR A 80 13.27 4.98 -9.97
CA TYR A 80 13.26 5.45 -8.59
C TYR A 80 14.66 5.50 -7.97
N GLU A 81 15.51 4.51 -8.23
CA GLU A 81 16.90 4.54 -7.77
C GLU A 81 17.67 5.71 -8.40
N LYS A 82 17.42 6.04 -9.68
CA LYS A 82 17.97 7.24 -10.32
C LYS A 82 17.48 8.52 -9.68
N ALA A 83 16.18 8.65 -9.42
CA ALA A 83 15.63 9.80 -8.70
C ALA A 83 16.26 9.92 -7.29
N TYR A 84 16.42 8.81 -6.57
CA TYR A 84 17.00 8.79 -5.23
C TYR A 84 18.47 9.23 -5.22
N GLN A 85 19.26 8.83 -6.23
CA GLN A 85 20.64 9.27 -6.39
C GLN A 85 20.76 10.78 -6.62
N LEU A 86 19.78 11.40 -7.30
CA LEU A 86 19.75 12.82 -7.58
C LEU A 86 19.25 13.64 -6.38
N THR A 87 18.17 13.18 -5.74
CA THR A 87 17.55 13.86 -4.59
C THR A 87 17.21 12.86 -3.49
N PRO A 88 18.19 12.47 -2.65
CA PRO A 88 17.95 11.52 -1.57
C PRO A 88 17.05 12.09 -0.45
N ASN A 89 16.84 13.41 -0.43
CA ASN A 89 16.13 14.12 0.63
C ASN A 89 14.70 14.53 0.21
N ASN A 90 14.01 13.70 -0.56
CA ASN A 90 12.62 13.93 -0.99
C ASN A 90 11.70 12.88 -0.37
N SER A 91 10.94 13.27 0.66
CA SER A 91 10.06 12.36 1.41
C SER A 91 9.07 11.60 0.51
N LYS A 92 8.42 12.29 -0.45
CA LYS A 92 7.45 11.67 -1.37
C LYS A 92 8.11 10.59 -2.22
N LEU A 93 9.26 10.88 -2.83
CA LEU A 93 10.01 9.89 -3.60
C LEU A 93 10.41 8.68 -2.76
N LEU A 94 10.88 8.89 -1.53
CA LEU A 94 11.29 7.80 -0.65
C LEU A 94 10.12 6.86 -0.31
N VAL A 95 8.92 7.42 -0.10
CA VAL A 95 7.69 6.66 0.11
C VAL A 95 7.34 5.82 -1.12
N GLU A 96 7.31 6.42 -2.31
CA GLU A 96 6.99 5.69 -3.56
C GLU A 96 8.00 4.59 -3.87
N TYR A 97 9.27 4.84 -3.59
CA TYR A 97 10.30 3.84 -3.77
C TYR A 97 10.17 2.70 -2.76
N ALA A 98 9.89 3.01 -1.49
CA ALA A 98 9.65 2.02 -0.45
C ALA A 98 8.41 1.17 -0.72
N SER A 99 7.29 1.78 -1.09
CA SER A 99 6.03 1.08 -1.41
C SER A 99 6.23 0.11 -2.58
N THR A 100 6.95 0.53 -3.61
CA THR A 100 7.29 -0.31 -4.76
C THR A 100 8.17 -1.49 -4.33
N LEU A 101 9.22 -1.26 -3.54
CA LEU A 101 10.08 -2.32 -3.01
C LEU A 101 9.32 -3.34 -2.13
N ILE A 102 8.33 -2.88 -1.36
CA ILE A 102 7.46 -3.74 -0.54
C ILE A 102 6.58 -4.60 -1.45
N SER A 103 5.90 -3.97 -2.41
CA SER A 103 4.97 -4.63 -3.33
C SER A 103 5.64 -5.78 -4.10
N VAL A 104 6.83 -5.53 -4.65
CA VAL A 104 7.57 -6.49 -5.48
C VAL A 104 8.21 -7.62 -4.68
N ASN A 105 8.28 -7.46 -3.36
CA ASN A 105 8.83 -8.43 -2.42
C ASN A 105 7.72 -9.17 -1.66
N ASP A 106 6.56 -9.38 -2.29
CA ASP A 106 5.37 -10.04 -1.73
C ASP A 106 4.89 -9.37 -0.42
N ASN A 107 4.85 -8.04 -0.40
CA ASN A 107 4.48 -7.21 0.77
C ASN A 107 5.38 -7.40 2.00
N GLN A 108 6.63 -7.82 1.80
CA GLN A 108 7.60 -7.96 2.90
C GLN A 108 8.43 -6.71 3.11
N PHE A 109 8.49 -6.26 4.35
CA PHE A 109 9.34 -5.17 4.81
C PHE A 109 10.77 -5.63 5.06
N SER A 110 11.59 -5.63 4.01
CA SER A 110 13.04 -5.85 4.12
C SER A 110 13.77 -4.58 4.59
N ASP A 111 15.08 -4.68 4.87
CA ASP A 111 15.86 -3.57 5.45
C ASP A 111 15.82 -2.27 4.62
N ARG A 112 15.83 -2.38 3.28
CA ARG A 112 15.87 -1.21 2.38
C ARG A 112 14.60 -0.36 2.43
N PRO A 113 13.37 -0.88 2.20
CA PRO A 113 12.15 -0.08 2.31
C PRO A 113 11.95 0.48 3.72
N VAL A 114 12.31 -0.27 4.78
CA VAL A 114 12.24 0.23 6.17
C VAL A 114 13.17 1.44 6.37
N ALA A 115 14.39 1.39 5.83
CA ALA A 115 15.31 2.51 5.89
C ALA A 115 14.79 3.75 5.13
N LEU A 116 14.17 3.55 3.96
CA LEU A 116 13.57 4.63 3.18
C LEU A 116 12.37 5.27 3.89
N ILE A 117 11.48 4.47 4.48
CA ILE A 117 10.35 4.96 5.29
C ILE A 117 10.84 5.78 6.48
N LYS A 118 11.87 5.29 7.19
CA LYS A 118 12.48 6.01 8.31
C LYS A 118 13.04 7.36 7.86
N GLN A 119 13.78 7.38 6.75
CA GLN A 119 14.33 8.60 6.19
C GLN A 119 13.23 9.58 5.76
N ALA A 120 12.14 9.10 5.15
CA ALA A 120 10.99 9.93 4.79
C ALA A 120 10.37 10.63 6.01
N LEU A 121 10.24 9.91 7.13
CA LEU A 121 9.74 10.44 8.40
C LEU A 121 10.75 11.37 9.12
N GLU A 122 12.04 11.20 8.89
CA GLU A 122 13.07 12.15 9.37
C GLU A 122 12.98 13.49 8.62
N ILE A 123 12.62 13.46 7.33
CA ILE A 123 12.45 14.65 6.49
C ILE A 123 11.12 15.34 6.77
N ASP A 124 10.04 14.56 6.78
CA ASP A 124 8.70 15.02 7.09
C ASP A 124 8.03 14.04 8.07
N ALA A 125 8.07 14.40 9.34
CA ALA A 125 7.49 13.61 10.41
C ALA A 125 5.96 13.47 10.31
N ASN A 126 5.31 14.28 9.46
CA ASN A 126 3.87 14.35 9.28
C ASN A 126 3.43 13.88 7.88
N ALA A 127 4.32 13.26 7.10
CA ALA A 127 3.96 12.67 5.82
C ALA A 127 2.99 11.49 6.02
N PRO A 128 1.71 11.61 5.59
CA PRO A 128 0.68 10.61 5.90
C PRO A 128 1.01 9.24 5.32
N ASP A 129 1.52 9.17 4.10
CA ASP A 129 1.88 7.91 3.43
C ASP A 129 3.07 7.21 4.11
N ALA A 130 4.05 7.98 4.58
CA ALA A 130 5.18 7.45 5.34
C ALA A 130 4.72 6.90 6.69
N LEU A 131 3.81 7.60 7.38
CA LEU A 131 3.20 7.15 8.63
C LEU A 131 2.34 5.90 8.42
N TYR A 132 1.60 5.82 7.31
CA TYR A 132 0.83 4.64 6.92
C TYR A 132 1.74 3.42 6.73
N LEU A 133 2.79 3.54 5.90
CA LEU A 133 3.74 2.44 5.65
C LEU A 133 4.50 2.03 6.92
N ALA A 134 4.86 2.99 7.78
CA ALA A 134 5.48 2.68 9.07
C ALA A 134 4.51 1.92 10.00
N GLY A 135 3.23 2.27 9.99
CA GLY A 135 2.22 1.52 10.74
C GLY A 135 2.01 0.12 10.18
N MET A 136 2.00 -0.06 8.86
CA MET A 136 1.96 -1.38 8.22
C MET A 136 3.19 -2.23 8.59
N PHE A 137 4.38 -1.62 8.65
CA PHE A 137 5.58 -2.29 9.16
C PHE A 137 5.40 -2.72 10.62
N ALA A 138 4.86 -1.84 11.48
CA ALA A 138 4.58 -2.16 12.87
C ALA A 138 3.56 -3.33 13.00
N ILE A 139 2.53 -3.40 12.16
CA ILE A 139 1.63 -4.57 12.07
C ILE A 139 2.41 -5.84 11.74
N SER A 140 3.32 -5.79 10.76
CA SER A 140 4.11 -6.97 10.38
C SER A 140 5.00 -7.49 11.53
N MET A 141 5.39 -6.59 12.45
CA MET A 141 6.16 -6.88 13.66
C MET A 141 5.27 -7.20 14.88
N GLN A 142 3.94 -7.25 14.71
CA GLN A 142 2.94 -7.40 15.78
C GLN A 142 2.97 -6.27 16.84
N ASP A 143 3.57 -5.12 16.54
CA ASP A 143 3.53 -3.95 17.41
C ASP A 143 2.30 -3.09 17.10
N PHE A 144 1.14 -3.58 17.54
CA PHE A 144 -0.16 -2.93 17.32
C PHE A 144 -0.26 -1.56 18.00
N ASN A 145 0.47 -1.34 19.10
CA ASN A 145 0.47 -0.06 19.80
C ASN A 145 1.20 1.01 18.99
N LEU A 146 2.37 0.66 18.44
CA LEU A 146 3.09 1.55 17.53
C LEU A 146 2.26 1.84 16.27
N ALA A 147 1.65 0.81 15.67
CA ALA A 147 0.79 0.98 14.49
C ALA A 147 -0.35 1.97 14.75
N LYS A 148 -1.09 1.81 15.86
CA LYS A 148 -2.14 2.75 16.27
C LYS A 148 -1.61 4.17 16.46
N GLY A 149 -0.45 4.33 17.09
CA GLY A 149 0.15 5.65 17.29
C GLY A 149 0.47 6.36 15.97
N LEU A 150 1.09 5.64 15.04
CA LEU A 150 1.46 6.15 13.71
C LEU A 150 0.23 6.50 12.86
N TRP A 151 -0.78 5.63 12.84
CA TRP A 151 -2.00 5.85 12.08
C TRP A 151 -2.88 6.96 12.66
N ASN A 152 -2.97 7.10 13.98
CA ASN A 152 -3.62 8.27 14.58
C ASN A 152 -2.90 9.58 14.22
N LYS A 153 -1.56 9.55 14.11
CA LYS A 153 -0.80 10.71 13.64
C LYS A 153 -1.11 11.02 12.17
N ALA A 154 -1.20 10.01 11.31
CA ALA A 154 -1.60 10.19 9.91
C ALA A 154 -3.04 10.75 9.79
N LEU A 155 -3.99 10.26 10.59
CA LEU A 155 -5.35 10.83 10.62
C LEU A 155 -5.37 12.31 11.00
N SER A 156 -4.47 12.77 11.89
CA SER A 156 -4.41 14.18 12.30
C SER A 156 -3.99 15.15 11.19
N VAL A 157 -3.43 14.63 10.09
CA VAL A 157 -2.95 15.43 8.95
C VAL A 157 -3.76 15.20 7.67
N LEU A 158 -4.45 14.06 7.56
CA LEU A 158 -5.29 13.75 6.42
C LEU A 158 -6.58 14.59 6.41
N PRO A 159 -7.10 14.97 5.23
CA PRO A 159 -8.38 15.65 5.13
C PRO A 159 -9.52 14.79 5.70
N GLU A 160 -10.29 15.35 6.63
CA GLU A 160 -11.44 14.67 7.22
C GLU A 160 -12.44 14.27 6.13
N GLY A 161 -12.88 13.01 6.16
CA GLY A 161 -13.84 12.47 5.18
C GLY A 161 -13.23 12.05 3.84
N GLY A 162 -11.93 12.25 3.60
CA GLY A 162 -11.25 11.71 2.42
C GLY A 162 -11.15 10.19 2.43
N ASP A 163 -10.96 9.58 1.25
CA ASP A 163 -10.90 8.12 1.10
C ASP A 163 -9.80 7.49 1.97
N ASP A 164 -8.59 8.07 1.97
CA ASP A 164 -7.47 7.61 2.80
C ASP A 164 -7.76 7.74 4.30
N HIS A 165 -8.44 8.82 4.70
CA HIS A 165 -8.87 9.03 6.08
C HIS A 165 -9.88 7.95 6.52
N GLN A 166 -10.85 7.61 5.66
CA GLN A 166 -11.82 6.54 5.94
C GLN A 166 -11.18 5.15 5.96
N ALA A 167 -10.29 4.86 5.01
CA ALA A 167 -9.56 3.60 4.99
C ALA A 167 -8.77 3.39 6.29
N LEU A 168 -8.08 4.43 6.76
CA LEU A 168 -7.27 4.35 7.97
C LEU A 168 -8.10 4.21 9.25
N LEU A 169 -9.27 4.86 9.32
CA LEU A 169 -10.25 4.60 10.39
C LEU A 169 -10.70 3.15 10.42
N GLY A 170 -10.98 2.56 9.25
CA GLY A 170 -11.36 1.14 9.12
C GLY A 170 -10.30 0.19 9.68
N LEU A 171 -9.02 0.43 9.37
CA LEU A 171 -7.89 -0.34 9.89
C LEU A 171 -7.74 -0.23 11.41
N LEU A 172 -7.90 0.98 11.97
CA LEU A 172 -7.87 1.21 13.42
C LEU A 172 -9.03 0.53 14.14
N ASP A 173 -10.22 0.55 13.54
CA ASP A 173 -11.38 -0.15 14.08
C ASP A 173 -11.21 -1.66 14.06
N GLU A 174 -10.57 -2.21 13.01
CA GLU A 174 -10.25 -3.64 12.97
C GLU A 174 -9.25 -4.02 14.07
N LEU A 175 -8.18 -3.24 14.24
CA LEU A 175 -7.23 -3.42 15.35
C LEU A 175 -7.93 -3.40 16.71
N ARG A 176 -8.83 -2.44 16.92
CA ARG A 176 -9.59 -2.34 18.17
C ARG A 176 -10.47 -3.58 18.41
N ARG A 177 -11.11 -4.11 17.36
CA ARG A 177 -11.89 -5.35 17.45
C ARG A 177 -11.01 -6.57 17.72
N ALA A 178 -9.80 -6.60 17.16
CA ALA A 178 -8.78 -7.62 17.45
C ALA A 178 -8.40 -7.64 18.92
N GLU A 179 -8.13 -6.47 19.50
CA GLU A 179 -7.78 -6.35 20.91
C GLU A 179 -8.94 -6.67 21.86
N SER A 180 -10.19 -6.37 21.46
CA SER A 180 -11.37 -6.70 22.27
C SER A 180 -11.85 -8.15 22.11
N GLY A 181 -11.19 -8.97 21.27
CA GLY A 181 -11.62 -10.33 20.96
C GLY A 181 -12.96 -10.40 20.20
N GLN A 182 -13.40 -9.29 19.59
CA GLN A 182 -14.64 -9.18 18.83
C GLN A 182 -14.41 -9.23 17.31
N VAL A 183 -13.31 -9.84 16.85
CA VAL A 183 -13.12 -10.09 15.42
C VAL A 183 -13.96 -11.31 15.05
N SER A 184 -15.10 -11.04 14.42
CA SER A 184 -15.88 -12.06 13.73
C SER A 184 -15.20 -12.40 12.41
N ASN A 185 -15.46 -13.61 11.90
CA ASN A 185 -14.95 -14.12 10.63
C ASN A 185 -13.43 -14.33 10.62
N THR A 186 -12.88 -14.78 11.75
CA THR A 186 -11.45 -15.14 11.86
C THR A 186 -11.19 -16.61 11.56
N VAL A 187 -9.96 -16.93 11.19
CA VAL A 187 -9.48 -18.31 11.09
C VAL A 187 -8.32 -18.49 12.06
N THR A 188 -8.56 -19.19 13.16
CA THR A 188 -7.52 -19.53 14.15
C THR A 188 -6.83 -20.83 13.73
N VAL A 189 -5.51 -20.80 13.69
CA VAL A 189 -4.66 -21.91 13.23
C VAL A 189 -3.61 -22.22 14.28
N ASN A 190 -3.72 -23.37 14.93
CA ASN A 190 -2.66 -23.93 15.75
C ASN A 190 -1.76 -24.78 14.86
N VAL A 191 -0.45 -24.57 14.90
CA VAL A 191 0.51 -25.38 14.14
C VAL A 191 1.39 -26.15 15.10
N LEU A 192 1.33 -27.47 14.98
CA LEU A 192 2.20 -28.39 15.71
C LEU A 192 3.36 -28.76 14.79
N LEU A 193 4.59 -28.60 15.28
CA LEU A 193 5.81 -28.95 14.56
C LEU A 193 6.35 -30.25 15.13
N SER A 194 6.62 -31.25 14.28
CA SER A 194 7.23 -32.50 14.69
C SER A 194 8.64 -32.29 15.26
N ASP A 195 9.10 -33.20 16.13
CA ASP A 195 10.48 -33.21 16.63
C ASP A 195 11.50 -33.26 15.47
N GLN A 196 11.15 -33.91 14.36
CA GLN A 196 11.97 -33.97 13.17
C GLN A 196 12.14 -32.59 12.53
N ILE A 197 11.08 -31.80 12.38
CA ILE A 197 11.16 -30.43 11.86
C ILE A 197 12.02 -29.58 12.79
N LEU A 198 11.77 -29.64 14.09
CA LEU A 198 12.52 -28.87 15.09
C LEU A 198 14.01 -29.23 15.09
N ALA A 199 14.37 -30.48 14.77
CA ALA A 199 15.76 -30.93 14.72
C ALA A 199 16.47 -30.65 13.39
N THR A 200 15.74 -30.56 12.27
CA THR A 200 16.35 -30.54 10.92
C THR A 200 16.20 -29.22 10.18
N ARG A 201 15.26 -28.37 10.57
CA ARG A 201 14.95 -27.12 9.87
C ARG A 201 15.55 -25.94 10.62
N SER A 202 15.99 -24.93 9.86
CA SER A 202 16.57 -23.74 10.46
C SER A 202 15.49 -22.84 11.04
N ALA A 203 15.75 -22.26 12.21
CA ALA A 203 14.87 -21.25 12.81
C ALA A 203 14.73 -19.97 11.94
N GLU A 204 15.63 -19.80 10.97
CA GLU A 204 15.60 -18.72 9.96
C GLU A 204 14.72 -19.03 8.75
N GLU A 205 14.16 -20.22 8.64
CA GLU A 205 13.16 -20.54 7.62
C GLU A 205 11.84 -19.82 7.92
N TYR A 206 10.98 -19.74 6.90
CA TYR A 206 9.68 -19.08 6.98
C TYR A 206 8.57 -20.10 7.21
N LEU A 207 7.73 -19.84 8.21
CA LEU A 207 6.42 -20.46 8.33
C LEU A 207 5.39 -19.53 7.68
N MET A 208 4.64 -20.07 6.71
CA MET A 208 3.60 -19.37 5.99
C MET A 208 2.26 -20.03 6.27
N ILE A 209 1.35 -19.30 6.88
CA ILE A 209 -0.03 -19.73 7.15
C ILE A 209 -0.94 -18.90 6.26
N TYR A 210 -1.67 -19.55 5.36
CA TYR A 210 -2.54 -18.83 4.44
C TYR A 210 -3.85 -19.55 4.17
N VAL A 211 -4.85 -18.74 3.83
CA VAL A 211 -6.18 -19.19 3.45
C VAL A 211 -6.31 -19.09 1.94
N LYS A 212 -6.92 -20.10 1.30
CA LYS A 212 -7.31 -20.05 -0.11
C LYS A 212 -8.76 -20.47 -0.27
N ALA A 213 -9.40 -20.06 -1.37
CA ALA A 213 -10.75 -20.50 -1.68
C ALA A 213 -10.83 -22.03 -1.80
N ALA A 214 -11.91 -22.64 -1.31
CA ALA A 214 -12.13 -24.08 -1.44
C ALA A 214 -12.34 -24.54 -2.89
N LYS A 215 -12.74 -23.63 -3.78
CA LYS A 215 -12.87 -23.86 -5.22
C LYS A 215 -12.25 -22.70 -5.99
N GLY A 216 -11.68 -23.00 -7.16
CA GLY A 216 -11.11 -22.01 -8.07
C GLY A 216 -9.57 -21.99 -8.06
N ARG A 217 -9.01 -20.89 -8.55
CA ARG A 217 -7.56 -20.71 -8.69
C ARG A 217 -6.89 -20.61 -7.30
N PRO A 218 -5.68 -21.17 -7.11
CA PRO A 218 -5.03 -21.30 -5.80
C PRO A 218 -4.32 -20.00 -5.36
N MET A 219 -5.00 -18.86 -5.43
CA MET A 219 -4.47 -17.60 -4.90
C MET A 219 -4.78 -17.51 -3.39
N PRO A 220 -3.82 -17.07 -2.55
CA PRO A 220 -4.10 -16.79 -1.15
C PRO A 220 -5.09 -15.62 -1.01
N ILE A 221 -6.08 -15.78 -0.14
CA ILE A 221 -7.04 -14.74 0.27
C ILE A 221 -6.44 -13.92 1.40
N ALA A 222 -5.90 -14.61 2.41
CA ALA A 222 -5.22 -14.02 3.55
C ALA A 222 -3.97 -14.83 3.86
N ILE A 223 -2.91 -14.17 4.33
CA ILE A 223 -1.63 -14.79 4.61
C ILE A 223 -0.91 -14.12 5.79
N GLN A 224 -0.34 -14.96 6.65
CA GLN A 224 0.70 -14.57 7.59
C GLN A 224 1.98 -15.31 7.23
N LYS A 225 3.06 -14.56 7.06
CA LYS A 225 4.42 -15.08 6.89
C LYS A 225 5.26 -14.60 8.07
N LEU A 226 6.02 -15.50 8.67
CA LEU A 226 6.92 -15.19 9.78
C LEU A 226 8.12 -16.14 9.79
N LYS A 227 9.18 -15.78 10.51
CA LYS A 227 10.29 -16.71 10.75
C LYS A 227 9.89 -17.78 11.75
N LEU A 228 10.45 -18.97 11.62
CA LEU A 228 10.15 -20.09 12.51
C LEU A 228 10.52 -19.77 13.97
N ARG A 229 11.60 -19.00 14.21
CA ARG A 229 11.97 -18.50 15.55
C ARG A 229 10.93 -17.61 16.22
N ASP A 230 10.10 -16.91 15.44
CA ASP A 230 9.12 -15.96 15.97
C ASP A 230 7.74 -16.62 16.17
N PHE A 231 7.59 -17.88 15.78
CA PHE A 231 6.34 -18.61 15.88
C PHE A 231 6.10 -19.15 17.29
N ASN A 232 4.91 -18.87 17.83
CA ASN A 232 4.53 -19.21 19.21
C ASN A 232 3.41 -20.28 19.30
N GLY A 233 3.13 -20.99 18.21
CA GLY A 233 2.17 -22.10 18.19
C GLY A 233 0.80 -21.76 17.60
N GLN A 234 0.39 -20.49 17.56
CA GLN A 234 -0.93 -20.08 17.07
C GLN A 234 -0.86 -18.83 16.19
N ILE A 235 -1.61 -18.84 15.09
CA ILE A 235 -1.86 -17.67 14.24
C ILE A 235 -3.37 -17.45 14.14
N VAL A 236 -3.81 -16.20 14.22
CA VAL A 236 -5.19 -15.80 13.92
C VAL A 236 -5.15 -14.97 12.64
N LEU A 237 -5.91 -15.40 11.63
CA LEU A 237 -6.08 -14.66 10.38
C LEU A 237 -7.41 -13.93 10.37
N SER A 238 -7.39 -12.63 10.05
CA SER A 238 -8.56 -11.78 9.83
C SER A 238 -8.43 -11.00 8.51
N ASP A 239 -9.29 -10.00 8.30
CA ASP A 239 -9.24 -9.11 7.13
C ASP A 239 -7.93 -8.30 7.07
N MET A 240 -7.30 -8.03 8.21
CA MET A 240 -5.95 -7.45 8.32
C MET A 240 -4.89 -8.28 7.57
N ASN A 241 -5.11 -9.58 7.44
CA ASN A 241 -4.19 -10.48 6.77
C ASN A 241 -4.54 -10.69 5.30
N SER A 242 -5.59 -10.04 4.78
CA SER A 242 -6.01 -10.17 3.40
C SER A 242 -4.94 -9.64 2.43
N VAL A 243 -4.68 -10.43 1.39
CA VAL A 243 -3.70 -10.08 0.35
C VAL A 243 -4.16 -8.89 -0.48
N MET A 244 -5.48 -8.78 -0.71
CA MET A 244 -6.10 -7.71 -1.47
C MET A 244 -7.00 -6.87 -0.55
N PRO A 245 -6.86 -5.54 -0.51
CA PRO A 245 -7.70 -4.68 0.32
C PRO A 245 -9.19 -4.72 -0.07
N THR A 246 -9.49 -5.02 -1.33
CA THR A 246 -10.86 -5.05 -1.88
C THR A 246 -11.51 -6.43 -1.84
N LYS A 247 -10.79 -7.44 -1.35
CA LYS A 247 -11.26 -8.82 -1.33
C LYS A 247 -10.84 -9.49 -0.03
N LEU A 248 -11.69 -9.30 0.97
CA LEU A 248 -11.38 -9.60 2.36
C LEU A 248 -11.63 -11.08 2.69
N LEU A 249 -11.02 -11.55 3.79
CA LEU A 249 -11.21 -12.92 4.28
C LEU A 249 -12.67 -13.16 4.67
N SER A 250 -13.28 -12.18 5.32
CA SER A 250 -14.65 -12.21 5.80
C SER A 250 -15.71 -12.31 4.70
N GLU A 251 -15.36 -11.99 3.46
CA GLU A 251 -16.25 -12.12 2.29
C GLU A 251 -16.29 -13.54 1.71
N HIS A 252 -15.51 -14.47 2.26
CA HIS A 252 -15.43 -15.83 1.77
C HIS A 252 -16.04 -16.81 2.76
N ASP A 253 -17.06 -17.56 2.33
CA ASP A 253 -17.62 -18.62 3.18
C ASP A 253 -16.65 -19.80 3.29
N LYS A 254 -16.41 -20.51 2.18
CA LYS A 254 -15.72 -21.82 2.20
C LYS A 254 -14.26 -21.71 1.77
N VAL A 255 -13.37 -22.02 2.71
CA VAL A 255 -11.93 -21.89 2.52
C VAL A 255 -11.15 -23.13 2.94
N LEU A 256 -9.90 -23.21 2.50
CA LEU A 256 -8.89 -24.17 2.92
C LEU A 256 -7.75 -23.41 3.58
N VAL A 257 -7.23 -23.93 4.68
CA VAL A 257 -6.07 -23.38 5.39
C VAL A 257 -4.85 -24.20 5.04
N VAL A 258 -3.75 -23.53 4.74
CA VAL A 258 -2.48 -24.14 4.40
C VAL A 258 -1.41 -23.64 5.37
N ALA A 259 -0.67 -24.57 5.96
CA ALA A 259 0.58 -24.27 6.66
C ALA A 259 1.74 -24.79 5.80
N ARG A 260 2.70 -23.92 5.50
CA ARG A 260 3.87 -24.26 4.68
C ARG A 260 5.14 -23.76 5.35
N LEU A 261 6.07 -24.68 5.62
CA LEU A 261 7.42 -24.36 6.01
C LEU A 261 8.30 -24.27 4.76
N SER A 262 8.93 -23.13 4.57
CA SER A 262 9.71 -22.81 3.37
C SER A 262 11.01 -22.09 3.70
N ARG A 263 12.09 -22.46 3.03
CA ARG A 263 13.38 -21.80 3.19
C ARG A 263 13.42 -20.40 2.59
N THR A 264 12.75 -20.18 1.46
CA THR A 264 12.70 -18.88 0.78
C THR A 264 11.49 -18.06 1.20
N GLY A 265 10.41 -18.74 1.58
CA GLY A 265 9.11 -18.11 1.87
C GLY A 265 8.50 -17.43 0.64
N GLY A 266 8.93 -17.77 -0.58
CA GLY A 266 8.37 -17.18 -1.80
C GLY A 266 6.96 -17.67 -2.08
N ALA A 267 6.20 -16.95 -2.92
CA ALA A 267 4.82 -17.32 -3.26
C ALA A 267 4.68 -18.77 -3.79
N MET A 268 5.57 -19.18 -4.71
CA MET A 268 5.55 -20.52 -5.30
C MET A 268 6.14 -21.57 -4.37
N LYS A 269 5.43 -22.71 -4.23
CA LYS A 269 5.92 -23.86 -3.48
C LYS A 269 7.20 -24.41 -4.12
N GLN A 270 8.23 -24.60 -3.31
CA GLN A 270 9.49 -25.25 -3.69
C GLN A 270 9.47 -26.75 -3.37
N ALA A 271 10.39 -27.51 -3.96
CA ALA A 271 10.48 -28.96 -3.76
C ALA A 271 10.84 -29.35 -2.32
N ASP A 272 11.56 -28.47 -1.60
CA ASP A 272 12.00 -28.62 -0.20
C ASP A 272 11.00 -28.05 0.82
N ASP A 273 9.85 -27.54 0.36
CA ASP A 273 8.80 -27.03 1.24
C ASP A 273 7.95 -28.17 1.82
N ILE A 274 7.78 -28.15 3.14
CA ILE A 274 6.85 -29.04 3.85
C ILE A 274 5.52 -28.31 3.97
N GLN A 275 4.42 -28.97 3.59
CA GLN A 275 3.11 -28.34 3.55
C GLN A 275 2.01 -29.30 3.99
N ILE A 276 1.09 -28.80 4.80
CA ILE A 276 -0.18 -29.45 5.12
C ILE A 276 -1.36 -28.53 4.79
N THR A 277 -2.50 -29.11 4.46
CA THR A 277 -3.73 -28.38 4.12
C THR A 277 -4.89 -28.96 4.91
N SER A 278 -5.73 -28.10 5.48
CA SER A 278 -6.92 -28.49 6.22
C SER A 278 -8.01 -29.07 5.31
N GLY A 279 -9.06 -29.62 5.92
CA GLY A 279 -10.36 -29.75 5.26
C GLY A 279 -10.99 -28.38 4.97
N VAL A 280 -12.10 -28.37 4.23
CA VAL A 280 -12.86 -27.13 3.97
C VAL A 280 -13.51 -26.66 5.26
N VAL A 281 -13.33 -25.38 5.58
CA VAL A 281 -13.95 -24.71 6.74
C VAL A 281 -14.77 -23.51 6.29
N ASN A 282 -15.69 -23.07 7.15
CA ASN A 282 -16.49 -21.89 6.92
C ASN A 282 -15.96 -20.73 7.77
N VAL A 283 -15.60 -19.60 7.16
CA VAL A 283 -14.97 -18.46 7.87
C VAL A 283 -15.94 -17.84 8.88
N SER A 284 -17.23 -17.78 8.56
CA SER A 284 -18.26 -17.21 9.44
C SER A 284 -18.42 -17.95 10.78
N ASP A 285 -17.95 -19.20 10.86
CA ASP A 285 -17.99 -20.01 12.08
C ASP A 285 -16.82 -19.72 13.03
N ASN A 286 -15.90 -18.81 12.68
CA ASN A 286 -14.65 -18.52 13.40
C ASN A 286 -13.82 -19.79 13.70
N PRO A 287 -13.48 -20.59 12.68
CA PRO A 287 -12.92 -21.92 12.89
C PRO A 287 -11.58 -21.88 13.62
N ASN A 288 -11.39 -22.85 14.52
CA ASN A 288 -10.13 -23.13 15.19
C ASN A 288 -9.58 -24.49 14.71
N ILE A 289 -8.47 -24.47 13.99
CA ILE A 289 -7.94 -25.59 13.22
C ILE A 289 -6.54 -25.93 13.73
N THR A 290 -6.26 -27.21 13.90
CA THR A 290 -4.91 -27.68 14.20
C THR A 290 -4.31 -28.34 12.96
N LEU A 291 -3.10 -27.91 12.60
CA LEU A 291 -2.32 -28.45 11.50
C LEU A 291 -1.00 -28.98 12.04
N GLU A 292 -0.67 -30.24 11.72
CA GLU A 292 0.58 -30.87 12.14
C GLU A 292 1.53 -30.94 10.95
N LEU A 293 2.65 -30.24 11.04
CA LEU A 293 3.74 -30.35 10.08
C LEU A 293 4.67 -31.46 10.56
N GLN A 294 4.84 -32.48 9.72
CA GLN A 294 5.69 -33.65 9.99
C GLN A 294 6.93 -33.67 9.10
#